data_AF-A0A960U4G6-F1
#
_entry.id   AF-A0A960U4G6-F1
#
_cell.length_a   1.000
_cell.length_b   1.000
_cell.length_c   1.000
_cell.angle_alpha   90.00
_cell.angle_beta   90.00
_cell.angle_gamma   90.00
#
_symmetry.space_group_name_H-M   'P 1'
#
loop_
_entity.id
_entity.type
_entity.pdbx_description
1 polymer ?
#
loop_
_entity_poly.entity_id
_entity_poly.type
_entity_poly.pdbx_seq_one_letter_code
_entity_poly.pdbx_strand_id
1 'polypeptide(L)'
;MNFNNFYFNYPVISMLENFFLFFACSYFLFRIPKKTTATYYLSLINFFGVFVSFGYAMTQGIYANSAAFRLMTLFAIPIHFLLYPQFSLHFPKLTNPGLARFLLWLELLITFVVLVYGAVLVFQRPYSFNFDGEYYEFDYPDFLKVYGLVTLSFIFISLFVSLWRVFTLKDRDRYYHILILVSLIIALLIPGLANVANKLGLVPREVYLVTVSLFTLTGMFMLLVAFINHTQDKTTFMVKILGVSFLVFMVIYNFLAFFILEERERSYQILKKHDVSLAIEDIQDLEDLSYVISYRSESGALKLNTIKEEFEREFVDNIDLQKAYYLNFLFQKVKEQKDIENFWNAFILSRPFKQERSFIQPFHELLLRQLNEDFSSENVKKVNFEIQNLLMKNYSSMSQVPAAKFKKYIEKLLEDKNPKSASFRKAIIIFLKDHVGLEGDILKT
;
A
#
# COMPACT_ATOMS: atom_id res chain seq x y z
N MET A 1 2.39 -5.20 26.25
CA MET A 1 2.88 -5.16 24.86
C MET A 1 4.27 -5.79 24.88
N ASN A 2 4.41 -7.05 24.44
CA ASN A 2 5.71 -7.71 24.38
C ASN A 2 6.46 -7.14 23.16
N PHE A 3 7.58 -6.45 23.38
CA PHE A 3 8.39 -5.86 22.29
C PHE A 3 9.17 -6.91 21.48
N ASN A 4 9.04 -8.20 21.80
CA ASN A 4 9.63 -9.33 21.06
C ASN A 4 9.07 -9.51 19.64
N ASN A 5 8.05 -8.73 19.23
CA ASN A 5 7.38 -8.84 17.92
C ASN A 5 7.66 -7.64 16.99
N PHE A 6 8.76 -6.90 17.20
CA PHE A 6 9.12 -5.77 16.34
C PHE A 6 10.13 -6.20 15.24
N TYR A 7 9.69 -6.15 13.99
CA TYR A 7 10.50 -6.52 12.82
C TYR A 7 11.21 -5.30 12.25
N PHE A 8 12.55 -5.40 12.16
CA PHE A 8 13.40 -4.39 11.53
C PHE A 8 13.67 -4.76 10.07
N ASN A 9 12.64 -4.65 9.23
CA ASN A 9 12.80 -4.74 7.78
C ASN A 9 13.10 -3.35 7.18
N TYR A 10 13.52 -3.32 5.91
CA TYR A 10 13.85 -2.05 5.25
C TYR A 10 12.68 -1.05 5.23
N PRO A 11 11.42 -1.42 4.90
CA PRO A 11 10.29 -0.51 4.98
C PRO A 11 10.15 0.18 6.35
N VAL A 12 10.33 -0.55 7.46
CA VAL A 12 10.28 0.03 8.81
C VAL A 12 11.40 1.02 9.04
N ILE A 13 12.64 0.65 8.73
CA ILE A 13 13.81 1.53 8.93
C ILE A 13 13.69 2.79 8.07
N SER A 14 13.29 2.63 6.81
CA SER A 14 13.07 3.74 5.88
C SER A 14 11.99 4.72 6.36
N MET A 15 10.95 4.24 7.05
CA MET A 15 9.91 5.09 7.63
C MET A 15 10.35 5.75 8.94
N LEU A 16 11.18 5.07 9.74
CA LEU A 16 11.80 5.65 10.94
C LEU A 16 12.77 6.79 10.58
N GLU A 17 13.52 6.66 9.49
CA GLU A 17 14.36 7.75 8.99
C GLU A 17 13.55 8.99 8.61
N ASN A 18 12.44 8.80 7.88
CA ASN A 18 11.51 9.90 7.60
C ASN A 18 10.94 10.50 8.88
N PHE A 19 10.61 9.68 9.87
CA PHE A 19 10.20 10.15 11.19
C PHE A 19 11.26 11.06 11.82
N PHE A 20 12.53 10.64 11.86
CA PHE A 20 13.61 11.46 12.42
C PHE A 20 13.84 12.74 11.64
N LEU A 21 13.76 12.68 10.30
CA LEU A 21 13.82 13.86 9.43
C LEU A 21 12.72 14.86 9.81
N PHE A 22 11.47 14.42 9.76
CA PHE A 22 10.31 15.27 10.04
C PHE A 22 10.34 15.80 11.46
N PHE A 23 10.77 14.99 12.43
CA PHE A 23 10.88 15.40 13.82
C PHE A 23 11.93 16.48 14.00
N ALA A 24 13.15 16.25 13.50
CA ALA A 24 14.24 17.22 13.58
C ALA A 24 13.87 18.54 12.89
N CYS A 25 13.27 18.47 11.70
CA CYS A 25 12.86 19.66 10.95
C CYS A 25 11.73 20.42 11.66
N SER A 26 10.71 19.71 12.14
CA SER A 26 9.61 20.29 12.90
C SER A 26 10.13 21.00 14.15
N TYR A 27 10.95 20.31 14.95
CA TYR A 27 11.55 20.84 16.17
C TYR A 27 12.39 22.09 15.89
N PHE A 28 13.22 22.05 14.85
CA PHE A 28 14.04 23.19 14.46
C PHE A 28 13.19 24.38 14.00
N LEU A 29 12.27 24.18 13.07
CA LEU A 29 11.47 25.27 12.49
C LEU A 29 10.54 25.91 13.54
N PHE A 30 9.99 25.13 14.48
CA PHE A 30 9.22 25.69 15.58
C PHE A 30 10.05 26.57 16.52
N ARG A 31 11.35 26.34 16.63
CA ARG A 31 12.24 27.12 17.50
C ARG A 31 12.77 28.41 16.86
N ILE A 32 12.52 28.64 15.58
CA ILE A 32 12.89 29.90 14.93
C ILE A 32 12.12 31.06 15.59
N PRO A 33 12.82 32.07 16.16
CA PRO A 33 12.18 33.21 16.80
C PRO A 33 11.57 34.15 15.75
N LYS A 34 10.38 34.70 16.04
CA LYS A 34 9.64 35.61 15.13
C LYS A 34 9.46 35.05 13.70
N LYS A 35 9.27 33.72 13.60
CA LYS A 35 9.11 33.00 12.34
C LYS A 35 7.92 33.49 11.51
N THR A 36 8.08 33.53 10.19
CA THR A 36 6.97 33.86 9.28
C THR A 36 5.86 32.81 9.31
N THR A 37 4.68 33.18 8.79
CA THR A 37 3.55 32.25 8.64
C THR A 37 3.89 31.07 7.73
N ALA A 38 4.72 31.27 6.68
CA ALA A 38 5.19 30.19 5.82
C ALA A 38 5.98 29.14 6.64
N THR A 39 6.88 29.61 7.50
CA THR A 39 7.68 28.77 8.40
C THR A 39 6.81 28.01 9.39
N TYR A 40 5.76 28.64 9.90
CA TYR A 40 4.78 27.99 10.76
C TYR A 40 4.06 26.85 10.04
N TYR A 41 3.56 27.07 8.81
CA TYR A 41 2.96 26.01 8.01
C TYR A 41 3.96 24.90 7.68
N LEU A 42 5.20 25.24 7.34
CA LEU A 42 6.24 24.25 7.11
C LEU A 42 6.56 23.45 8.38
N SER A 43 6.55 24.09 9.55
CA SER A 43 6.71 23.39 10.84
C SER A 43 5.57 22.41 11.07
N LEU A 44 4.32 22.81 10.79
CA LEU A 44 3.15 21.94 10.91
C LEU A 44 3.17 20.79 9.90
N ILE A 45 3.57 21.03 8.65
CA ILE A 45 3.75 19.98 7.63
C ILE A 45 4.68 18.92 8.19
N ASN A 46 5.85 19.34 8.69
CA ASN A 46 6.82 18.42 9.26
C ASN A 46 6.27 17.71 10.52
N PHE A 47 5.58 18.43 11.40
CA PHE A 47 4.95 17.86 12.59
C PHE A 47 3.95 16.75 12.26
N PHE A 48 3.03 16.97 11.31
CA PHE A 48 2.11 15.91 10.89
C PHE A 48 2.84 14.80 10.13
N GLY A 49 3.91 15.11 9.41
CA GLY A 49 4.81 14.12 8.79
C GLY A 49 5.45 13.14 9.79
N VAL A 50 5.70 13.58 11.04
CA VAL A 50 6.15 12.72 12.14
C VAL A 50 5.13 11.60 12.38
N PHE A 51 3.85 11.95 12.53
CA PHE A 51 2.79 10.98 12.80
C PHE A 51 2.53 10.06 11.61
N VAL A 52 2.62 10.58 10.38
CA VAL A 52 2.51 9.75 9.18
C VAL A 52 3.62 8.69 9.15
N SER A 53 4.87 9.12 9.32
CA SER A 53 6.04 8.24 9.19
C SER A 53 6.13 7.25 10.35
N PHE A 54 5.90 7.71 11.58
CA PHE A 54 5.86 6.84 12.75
C PHE A 54 4.73 5.83 12.66
N GLY A 55 3.57 6.23 12.13
CA GLY A 55 2.42 5.34 11.99
C GLY A 55 2.70 4.22 10.99
N TYR A 56 3.26 4.55 9.84
CA TYR A 56 3.70 3.54 8.88
C TYR A 56 4.80 2.63 9.44
N ALA A 57 5.79 3.19 10.13
CA ALA A 57 6.86 2.40 10.76
C ALA A 57 6.30 1.40 11.79
N MET A 58 5.40 1.83 12.67
CA MET A 58 4.81 0.96 13.68
C MET A 58 3.83 -0.05 13.06
N THR A 59 3.07 0.34 12.04
CA THR A 59 2.14 -0.58 11.35
C THR A 59 2.88 -1.72 10.66
N GLN A 60 4.04 -1.46 10.06
CA GLN A 60 4.86 -2.52 9.44
C GLN A 60 5.76 -3.25 10.44
N GLY A 61 6.21 -2.56 11.49
CA GLY A 61 7.16 -3.15 12.44
C GLY A 61 6.50 -4.08 13.44
N ILE A 62 5.24 -3.82 13.81
CA ILE A 62 4.53 -4.61 14.82
C ILE A 62 3.60 -5.59 14.13
N TYR A 63 3.86 -6.89 14.29
CA TYR A 63 3.06 -7.92 13.64
C TYR A 63 1.67 -8.10 14.26
N ALA A 64 1.47 -7.78 15.56
CA ALA A 64 0.21 -7.98 16.29
C ALA A 64 -0.49 -6.67 16.67
N ASN A 65 -1.78 -6.54 16.36
CA ASN A 65 -2.64 -5.40 16.75
C ASN A 65 -2.14 -4.01 16.25
N SER A 66 -1.50 -3.99 15.08
CA SER A 66 -0.90 -2.78 14.50
C SER A 66 -1.90 -1.83 13.83
N ALA A 67 -3.19 -2.23 13.78
CA ALA A 67 -4.31 -1.41 13.32
C ALA A 67 -4.46 -0.11 14.12
N ALA A 68 -4.10 -0.09 15.40
CA ALA A 68 -4.14 1.13 16.22
C ALA A 68 -3.20 2.22 15.66
N PHE A 69 -2.02 1.83 15.15
CA PHE A 69 -1.08 2.78 14.53
C PHE A 69 -1.55 3.24 13.15
N ARG A 70 -2.39 2.44 12.48
CA ARG A 70 -3.07 2.83 11.24
C ARG A 70 -3.98 4.04 11.47
N LEU A 71 -4.66 4.12 12.62
CA LEU A 71 -5.48 5.29 12.97
C LEU A 71 -4.67 6.58 12.95
N MET A 72 -3.47 6.53 13.51
CA MET A 72 -2.59 7.69 13.53
C MET A 72 -2.27 8.19 12.11
N THR A 73 -2.03 7.27 11.16
CA THR A 73 -1.86 7.66 9.74
C THR A 73 -3.14 8.19 9.11
N LEU A 74 -4.31 7.61 9.44
CA LEU A 74 -5.62 8.05 8.95
C LEU A 74 -5.96 9.48 9.41
N PHE A 75 -5.56 9.87 10.62
CA PHE A 75 -5.74 11.23 11.12
C PHE A 75 -4.69 12.21 10.58
N ALA A 76 -3.43 11.78 10.50
CA ALA A 76 -2.32 12.68 10.19
C ALA A 76 -2.20 13.03 8.70
N ILE A 77 -2.46 12.08 7.79
CA ILE A 77 -2.26 12.27 6.34
C ILE A 77 -3.08 13.43 5.76
N PRO A 78 -4.40 13.58 5.99
CA PRO A 78 -5.18 14.64 5.36
C PRO A 78 -4.73 16.01 5.86
N ILE A 79 -4.40 16.09 7.17
CA ILE A 79 -3.88 17.30 7.79
C ILE A 79 -2.47 17.63 7.26
N HIS A 80 -1.62 16.61 7.07
CA HIS A 80 -0.30 16.81 6.46
C HIS A 80 -0.42 17.42 5.05
N PHE A 81 -1.32 16.88 4.20
CA PHE A 81 -1.45 17.34 2.82
C PHE A 81 -2.15 18.70 2.68
N LEU A 82 -3.15 19.03 3.50
CA LEU A 82 -3.85 20.33 3.42
C LEU A 82 -2.97 21.54 3.79
N LEU A 83 -1.81 21.31 4.41
CA LEU A 83 -0.91 22.39 4.82
C LEU A 83 0.04 22.85 3.70
N TYR A 84 0.29 22.03 2.68
CA TYR A 84 1.18 22.39 1.55
C TYR A 84 0.68 23.55 0.66
N PRO A 85 -0.61 23.65 0.32
CA PRO A 85 -1.14 24.82 -0.39
C PRO A 85 -0.93 26.09 0.45
N GLN A 86 -1.14 26.00 1.77
CA GLN A 86 -0.95 27.13 2.69
C GLN A 86 0.50 27.58 2.77
N PHE A 87 1.45 26.64 2.86
CA PHE A 87 2.87 26.94 2.75
C PHE A 87 3.19 27.67 1.43
N SER A 88 2.73 27.14 0.30
CA SER A 88 3.01 27.69 -1.04
C SER A 88 2.44 29.11 -1.22
N LEU A 89 1.26 29.39 -0.67
CA LEU A 89 0.63 30.72 -0.71
C LEU A 89 1.35 31.75 0.15
N HIS A 90 1.90 31.33 1.29
CA HIS A 90 2.58 32.24 2.22
C HIS A 90 4.07 32.41 1.89
N PHE A 91 4.71 31.48 1.17
CA PHE A 91 6.13 31.54 0.85
C PHE A 91 6.42 32.10 -0.55
N PRO A 92 7.27 33.15 -0.73
CA PRO A 92 8.03 33.85 0.32
C PRO A 92 7.24 34.99 0.99
N LYS A 93 6.17 35.45 0.34
CA LYS A 93 5.21 36.43 0.87
C LYS A 93 3.79 36.09 0.45
N LEU A 94 2.83 36.42 1.29
CA LEU A 94 1.41 36.23 1.00
C LEU A 94 0.95 37.20 -0.10
N THR A 95 0.44 36.68 -1.22
CA THR A 95 -0.09 37.53 -2.32
C THR A 95 -1.61 37.57 -2.35
N ASN A 96 -2.30 36.48 -2.01
CA ASN A 96 -3.76 36.41 -2.03
C ASN A 96 -4.32 35.85 -0.72
N PRO A 97 -4.60 36.72 0.28
CA PRO A 97 -5.16 36.31 1.57
C PRO A 97 -6.57 35.73 1.49
N GLY A 98 -7.35 36.07 0.46
CA GLY A 98 -8.69 35.55 0.24
C GLY A 98 -8.66 34.08 -0.17
N LEU A 99 -7.83 33.77 -1.18
CA LEU A 99 -7.63 32.40 -1.66
C LEU A 99 -7.06 31.50 -0.56
N ALA A 100 -6.07 31.98 0.20
CA ALA A 100 -5.48 31.21 1.29
C ALA A 100 -6.51 30.81 2.35
N ARG A 101 -7.33 31.77 2.80
CA ARG A 101 -8.41 31.53 3.77
C ARG A 101 -9.48 30.60 3.22
N PHE A 102 -9.91 30.81 1.98
CA PHE A 102 -10.92 29.97 1.34
C PHE A 102 -10.46 28.52 1.25
N LEU A 103 -9.27 28.27 0.71
CA LEU A 103 -8.73 26.91 0.60
C LEU A 103 -8.54 26.27 1.96
N LEU A 104 -8.01 27.01 2.95
CA LEU A 104 -7.83 26.48 4.30
C LEU A 104 -9.15 25.99 4.91
N TRP A 105 -10.20 26.81 4.87
CA TRP A 105 -11.49 26.44 5.44
C TRP A 105 -12.17 25.31 4.68
N LEU A 106 -12.05 25.31 3.35
CA LEU A 106 -12.59 24.25 2.51
C LEU A 106 -11.91 22.90 2.80
N GLU A 107 -10.58 22.86 2.81
CA GLU A 107 -9.81 21.64 3.07
C GLU A 107 -9.97 21.17 4.52
N LEU A 108 -10.08 22.08 5.49
CA LEU A 108 -10.40 21.75 6.88
C LEU A 108 -11.80 21.13 7.00
N LEU A 109 -12.81 21.69 6.32
CA LEU A 109 -14.16 21.14 6.31
C LEU A 109 -14.18 19.72 5.72
N ILE A 110 -13.55 19.53 4.56
CA ILE A 110 -13.43 18.21 3.92
C ILE A 110 -12.71 17.23 4.85
N THR A 111 -11.59 17.65 5.44
CA THR A 111 -10.81 16.84 6.39
C THR A 111 -11.66 16.45 7.59
N PHE A 112 -12.37 17.40 8.19
CA PHE A 112 -13.24 17.14 9.34
C PHE A 112 -14.32 16.10 9.00
N VAL A 113 -15.02 16.25 7.87
CA VAL A 113 -16.05 15.29 7.43
C VAL A 113 -15.46 13.89 7.24
N VAL A 114 -14.32 13.78 6.57
CA VAL A 114 -13.65 12.49 6.31
C VAL A 114 -13.18 11.84 7.61
N LEU A 115 -12.62 12.62 8.54
CA LEU A 115 -12.13 12.11 9.83
C LEU A 115 -13.27 11.67 10.75
N VAL A 116 -14.37 12.44 10.82
CA VAL A 116 -15.55 12.04 11.60
C VAL A 116 -16.18 10.78 11.02
N TYR A 117 -16.33 10.71 9.69
CA TYR A 117 -16.88 9.52 9.04
C TYR A 117 -15.97 8.30 9.25
N GLY A 118 -14.66 8.45 9.09
CA GLY A 118 -13.68 7.40 9.37
C GLY A 118 -13.69 6.93 10.82
N ALA A 119 -13.79 7.85 11.79
CA ALA A 119 -13.87 7.51 13.20
C ALA A 119 -15.13 6.68 13.52
N VAL A 120 -16.30 7.04 12.97
CA VAL A 120 -17.53 6.26 13.15
C VAL A 120 -17.38 4.85 12.61
N LEU A 121 -16.77 4.68 11.44
CA LEU A 121 -16.52 3.37 10.86
C LEU A 121 -15.57 2.56 11.75
N VAL A 122 -14.45 3.11 12.22
CA VAL A 122 -13.50 2.37 13.06
C VAL A 122 -14.15 1.68 14.28
N PHE A 123 -15.21 2.27 14.87
CA PHE A 123 -15.93 1.67 16.00
C PHE A 123 -16.90 0.53 15.65
N GLN A 124 -17.17 0.27 14.35
CA GLN A 124 -18.26 -0.62 13.92
C GLN A 124 -17.82 -1.98 13.36
N ARG A 125 -16.54 -2.22 13.03
CA ARG A 125 -16.08 -3.49 12.45
C ARG A 125 -14.72 -3.95 12.98
N PRO A 126 -14.48 -5.27 12.94
CA PRO A 126 -13.16 -5.84 13.21
C PRO A 126 -12.12 -5.39 12.18
N TYR A 127 -10.85 -5.45 12.58
CA TYR A 127 -9.70 -5.29 11.71
C TYR A 127 -9.35 -6.64 11.04
N SER A 128 -8.82 -6.60 9.82
CA SER A 128 -8.38 -7.79 9.08
C SER A 128 -6.89 -7.72 8.79
N PHE A 129 -6.23 -8.88 8.77
CA PHE A 129 -4.82 -8.98 8.43
C PHE A 129 -4.65 -9.06 6.91
N ASN A 130 -3.85 -8.16 6.35
CA ASN A 130 -3.47 -8.18 4.93
C ASN A 130 -2.17 -8.95 4.77
N PHE A 131 -2.25 -10.14 4.17
CA PHE A 131 -1.10 -11.02 3.97
C PHE A 131 -0.11 -10.49 2.92
N ASP A 132 -0.56 -9.74 1.90
CA ASP A 132 0.32 -9.19 0.86
C ASP A 132 1.16 -8.00 1.37
N GLY A 133 0.65 -7.29 2.37
CA GLY A 133 1.31 -6.13 2.96
C GLY A 133 1.91 -6.38 4.34
N GLU A 134 1.63 -7.54 4.92
CA GLU A 134 2.01 -7.94 6.28
C GLU A 134 1.57 -6.96 7.37
N TYR A 135 0.31 -6.48 7.29
CA TYR A 135 -0.20 -5.50 8.26
C TYR A 135 -1.69 -5.64 8.53
N TYR A 136 -2.15 -5.15 9.69
CA TYR A 136 -3.58 -5.05 9.99
C TYR A 136 -4.21 -3.79 9.42
N GLU A 137 -5.33 -3.95 8.70
CA GLU A 137 -6.14 -2.86 8.17
C GLU A 137 -7.56 -2.89 8.73
N PHE A 138 -8.21 -1.73 8.76
CA PHE A 138 -9.65 -1.68 8.96
C PHE A 138 -10.36 -2.08 7.67
N ASP A 139 -11.31 -3.02 7.75
CA ASP A 139 -12.05 -3.54 6.60
C ASP A 139 -13.12 -2.54 6.08
N TYR A 140 -12.64 -1.44 5.50
CA TYR A 140 -13.47 -0.36 4.93
C TYR A 140 -12.99 0.09 3.55
N PRO A 141 -13.11 -0.78 2.53
CA PRO A 141 -12.58 -0.49 1.20
C PRO A 141 -13.20 0.76 0.56
N ASP A 142 -14.50 0.99 0.72
CA ASP A 142 -15.17 2.16 0.13
C ASP A 142 -14.71 3.47 0.80
N PHE A 143 -14.57 3.48 2.13
CA PHE A 143 -13.99 4.61 2.84
C PHE A 143 -12.55 4.86 2.42
N LEU A 144 -11.71 3.82 2.37
CA LEU A 144 -10.30 3.94 2.00
C LEU A 144 -10.09 4.41 0.56
N LYS A 145 -11.03 4.13 -0.35
CA LYS A 145 -11.08 4.71 -1.70
C LYS A 145 -11.38 6.20 -1.66
N VAL A 146 -12.46 6.61 -1.00
CA VAL A 146 -12.84 8.04 -0.87
C VAL A 146 -11.73 8.83 -0.19
N TYR A 147 -11.20 8.31 0.92
CA TYR A 147 -10.07 8.86 1.65
C TYR A 147 -8.83 9.03 0.76
N GLY A 148 -8.53 8.03 -0.07
CA GLY A 148 -7.45 8.09 -1.05
C GLY A 148 -7.67 9.19 -2.10
N LEU A 149 -8.89 9.32 -2.63
CA LEU A 149 -9.25 10.36 -3.59
C LEU A 149 -9.16 11.77 -3.00
N VAL A 150 -9.60 11.95 -1.75
CA VAL A 150 -9.49 13.23 -1.03
C VAL A 150 -8.02 13.60 -0.84
N THR A 151 -7.20 12.66 -0.39
CA THR A 151 -5.75 12.88 -0.21
C THR A 151 -5.08 13.25 -1.53
N LEU A 152 -5.39 12.52 -2.61
CA LEU A 152 -4.87 12.80 -3.95
C LEU A 152 -5.33 14.18 -4.46
N SER A 153 -6.55 14.59 -4.15
CA SER A 153 -7.07 15.92 -4.49
C SER A 153 -6.29 17.03 -3.79
N PHE A 154 -5.95 16.86 -2.50
CA PHE A 154 -5.10 17.84 -1.79
C PHE A 154 -3.68 17.93 -2.38
N ILE A 155 -3.11 16.80 -2.84
CA ILE A 155 -1.84 16.81 -3.56
C ILE A 155 -1.96 17.65 -4.84
N PHE A 156 -3.00 17.42 -5.66
CA PHE A 156 -3.20 18.19 -6.88
C PHE A 156 -3.46 19.68 -6.61
N ILE A 157 -4.23 20.02 -5.58
CA ILE A 157 -4.43 21.42 -5.15
C ILE A 157 -3.09 22.05 -4.76
N SER A 158 -2.26 21.35 -3.99
CA SER A 158 -0.93 21.82 -3.59
C SER A 158 -0.04 22.13 -4.79
N LEU A 159 0.01 21.22 -5.76
CA LEU A 159 0.80 21.38 -6.98
C LEU A 159 0.25 22.50 -7.87
N PHE A 160 -1.08 22.58 -8.03
CA PHE A 160 -1.72 23.64 -8.80
C PHE A 160 -1.46 25.01 -8.19
N VAL A 161 -1.60 25.14 -6.87
CA VAL A 161 -1.32 26.39 -6.15
C VAL A 161 0.15 26.78 -6.26
N SER A 162 1.08 25.84 -6.09
CA SER A 162 2.51 26.09 -6.24
C SER A 162 2.89 26.47 -7.68
N LEU A 163 2.29 25.81 -8.68
CA LEU A 163 2.47 26.16 -10.09
C LEU A 163 1.92 27.57 -10.40
N TRP A 164 0.72 27.89 -9.92
CA TRP A 164 0.16 29.24 -10.03
C TRP A 164 1.06 30.30 -9.38
N ARG A 165 1.69 29.98 -8.25
CA ARG A 165 2.64 30.85 -7.56
C ARG A 165 3.90 31.12 -8.39
N VAL A 166 4.40 30.15 -9.16
CA VAL A 166 5.52 30.37 -10.11
C VAL A 166 5.19 31.49 -11.11
N PHE A 167 3.96 31.53 -11.62
CA PHE A 167 3.54 32.56 -12.59
C PHE A 167 3.29 33.93 -11.96
N THR A 168 2.91 33.99 -10.67
CA THR A 168 2.61 35.26 -9.98
C THR A 168 3.82 35.90 -9.32
N LEU A 169 4.82 35.12 -8.92
CA LEU A 169 6.08 35.63 -8.36
C LEU A 169 6.99 36.17 -9.46
N LYS A 170 7.92 37.06 -9.11
CA LYS A 170 8.90 37.67 -10.01
C LYS A 170 10.32 37.44 -9.49
N ASP A 171 11.29 37.60 -10.37
CA ASP A 171 12.72 37.65 -10.04
C ASP A 171 13.21 36.44 -9.26
N ARG A 172 14.03 36.67 -8.23
CA ARG A 172 14.63 35.66 -7.38
C ARG A 172 13.59 34.83 -6.61
N ASP A 173 12.47 35.43 -6.21
CA ASP A 173 11.38 34.72 -5.53
C ASP A 173 10.81 33.60 -6.40
N ARG A 174 10.68 33.84 -7.72
CA ARG A 174 10.21 32.85 -8.68
C ARG A 174 11.14 31.64 -8.76
N TYR A 175 12.45 31.87 -8.82
CA TYR A 175 13.43 30.80 -8.93
C TYR A 175 13.35 29.82 -7.74
N TYR A 176 13.34 30.32 -6.50
CA TYR A 176 13.21 29.44 -5.34
C TYR A 176 11.83 28.79 -5.24
N HIS A 177 10.78 29.44 -5.71
CA HIS A 177 9.46 28.81 -5.77
C HIS A 177 9.39 27.69 -6.81
N ILE A 178 10.13 27.78 -7.93
CA ILE A 178 10.28 26.67 -8.88
C ILE A 178 10.98 25.48 -8.20
N LEU A 179 12.05 25.73 -7.44
CA LEU A 179 12.72 24.67 -6.68
C LEU A 179 11.77 24.00 -5.68
N ILE A 180 10.94 24.79 -4.99
CA ILE A 180 9.89 24.26 -4.11
C ILE A 180 8.88 23.43 -4.91
N LEU A 181 8.37 23.90 -6.04
CA LEU A 181 7.43 23.14 -6.88
C LEU A 181 8.02 21.79 -7.29
N VAL A 182 9.26 21.76 -7.79
CA VAL A 182 9.96 20.52 -8.15
C VAL A 182 10.07 19.60 -6.93
N SER A 183 10.43 20.16 -5.78
CA SER A 183 10.51 19.41 -4.52
C SER A 183 9.16 18.81 -4.11
N LEU A 184 8.04 19.53 -4.30
CA LEU A 184 6.69 19.03 -4.04
C LEU A 184 6.26 17.94 -5.02
N ILE A 185 6.65 18.03 -6.29
CA ILE A 185 6.40 16.96 -7.27
C ILE A 185 7.09 15.67 -6.81
N ILE A 186 8.36 15.77 -6.41
CA ILE A 186 9.15 14.64 -5.91
C ILE A 186 8.53 14.10 -4.61
N ALA A 187 8.27 14.96 -3.62
CA ALA A 187 7.80 14.56 -2.30
C ALA A 187 6.34 14.09 -2.24
N LEU A 188 5.47 14.58 -3.13
CA LEU A 188 4.02 14.36 -3.06
C LEU A 188 3.48 13.57 -4.25
N LEU A 189 3.80 13.99 -5.48
CA LEU A 189 3.18 13.39 -6.66
C LEU A 189 3.63 11.95 -6.86
N ILE A 190 4.95 11.70 -6.79
CA ILE A 190 5.50 10.35 -6.99
C ILE A 190 4.97 9.37 -5.93
N PRO A 191 5.05 9.66 -4.62
CA PRO A 191 4.41 8.84 -3.58
C PRO A 191 2.89 8.69 -3.76
N GLY A 192 2.20 9.76 -4.15
CA GLY A 192 0.75 9.74 -4.41
C GLY A 192 0.36 8.78 -5.53
N LEU A 193 1.10 8.80 -6.65
CA LEU A 193 0.91 7.87 -7.76
C LEU A 193 1.27 6.43 -7.36
N ALA A 194 2.34 6.23 -6.59
CA ALA A 194 2.71 4.92 -6.06
C ALA A 194 1.63 4.35 -5.13
N ASN A 195 0.97 5.18 -4.32
CA ASN A 195 -0.17 4.77 -3.50
C ASN A 195 -1.35 4.30 -4.35
N VAL A 196 -1.68 5.03 -5.43
CA VAL A 196 -2.73 4.61 -6.37
C VAL A 196 -2.35 3.28 -7.02
N ALA A 197 -1.11 3.14 -7.48
CA ALA A 197 -0.62 1.91 -8.08
C ALA A 197 -0.69 0.72 -7.10
N ASN A 198 -0.33 0.93 -5.83
CA ASN A 198 -0.47 -0.08 -4.78
C ASN A 198 -1.92 -0.47 -4.54
N LYS A 199 -2.83 0.50 -4.43
CA LYS A 199 -4.27 0.23 -4.25
C LYS A 199 -4.91 -0.48 -5.45
N LEU A 200 -4.36 -0.30 -6.65
CA LEU A 200 -4.77 -1.02 -7.85
C LEU A 200 -4.13 -2.41 -7.98
N GLY A 201 -3.28 -2.82 -7.02
CA GLY A 201 -2.53 -4.08 -7.06
C GLY A 201 -1.38 -4.09 -8.07
N LEU A 202 -1.01 -2.94 -8.67
CA LEU A 202 0.05 -2.87 -9.67
C LEU A 202 1.46 -2.91 -9.06
N VAL A 203 1.58 -2.52 -7.80
CA VAL A 203 2.86 -2.43 -7.09
C VAL A 203 2.69 -3.05 -5.69
N PRO A 204 3.58 -3.96 -5.27
CA PRO A 204 3.56 -4.53 -3.92
C PRO A 204 3.65 -3.45 -2.84
N ARG A 205 3.14 -3.76 -1.64
CA ARG A 205 3.10 -2.79 -0.55
C ARG A 205 4.48 -2.32 -0.11
N GLU A 206 5.43 -3.23 -0.01
CA GLU A 206 6.81 -2.93 0.37
C GLU A 206 7.42 -1.92 -0.60
N VAL A 207 7.32 -2.17 -1.90
CA VAL A 207 7.81 -1.27 -2.96
C VAL A 207 7.16 0.11 -2.85
N TYR A 208 5.86 0.17 -2.53
CA TYR A 208 5.19 1.45 -2.26
C TYR A 208 5.82 2.19 -1.07
N LEU A 209 6.03 1.53 0.07
CA LEU A 209 6.59 2.17 1.27
C LEU A 209 8.02 2.64 1.04
N VAL A 210 8.83 1.85 0.34
CA VAL A 210 10.18 2.24 -0.09
C VAL A 210 10.13 3.48 -0.97
N THR A 211 9.23 3.50 -1.96
CA THR A 211 9.05 4.63 -2.87
C THR A 211 8.63 5.88 -2.09
N VAL A 212 7.64 5.77 -1.20
CA VAL A 212 7.23 6.87 -0.33
C VAL A 212 8.41 7.37 0.48
N SER A 213 9.16 6.46 1.11
CA SER A 213 10.29 6.85 1.96
C SER A 213 11.32 7.66 1.18
N LEU A 214 11.88 7.07 0.12
CA LEU A 214 12.95 7.66 -0.68
C LEU A 214 12.56 9.02 -1.29
N PHE A 215 11.39 9.08 -1.93
CA PHE A 215 10.96 10.27 -2.65
C PHE A 215 10.49 11.38 -1.69
N THR A 216 9.85 11.04 -0.58
CA THR A 216 9.52 12.03 0.45
C THR A 216 10.80 12.57 1.11
N LEU A 217 11.77 11.72 1.46
CA LEU A 217 13.06 12.15 2.02
C LEU A 217 13.77 13.13 1.07
N THR A 218 13.91 12.73 -0.20
CA THR A 218 14.60 13.52 -1.23
C THR A 218 13.89 14.84 -1.51
N GLY A 219 12.57 14.80 -1.73
CA GLY A 219 11.80 16.00 -2.02
C GLY A 219 11.74 16.96 -0.82
N MET A 220 11.60 16.44 0.40
CA MET A 220 11.63 17.28 1.62
C MET A 220 13.02 17.90 1.84
N PHE A 221 14.10 17.17 1.56
CA PHE A 221 15.45 17.73 1.58
C PHE A 221 15.58 18.92 0.62
N MET A 222 15.19 18.74 -0.65
CA MET A 222 15.25 19.81 -1.64
C MET A 222 14.39 21.01 -1.25
N LEU A 223 13.18 20.76 -0.70
CA LEU A 223 12.28 21.81 -0.22
C LEU A 223 12.94 22.62 0.89
N LEU A 224 13.53 21.95 1.89
CA LEU A 224 14.17 22.60 3.02
C LEU A 224 15.40 23.41 2.59
N VAL A 225 16.22 22.88 1.68
CA VAL A 225 17.37 23.62 1.13
C VAL A 225 16.91 24.87 0.39
N ALA A 226 15.89 24.76 -0.46
CA ALA A 226 15.33 25.91 -1.17
C ALA A 226 14.75 26.95 -0.20
N PHE A 227 14.01 26.50 0.81
CA PHE A 227 13.40 27.34 1.84
C PHE A 227 14.45 28.06 2.70
N ILE A 228 15.43 27.35 3.27
CA ILE A 228 16.44 27.91 4.18
C ILE A 228 17.33 28.95 3.46
N ASN A 229 17.56 28.75 2.16
CA ASN A 229 18.39 29.65 1.35
C ASN A 229 17.67 30.94 0.94
N HIS A 230 16.35 30.99 1.05
CA HIS A 230 15.55 32.15 0.59
C HIS A 230 14.55 32.70 1.63
N THR A 231 14.42 32.06 2.80
CA THR A 231 13.58 32.57 3.89
C THR A 231 14.13 33.88 4.45
N GLN A 232 13.22 34.76 4.87
CA GLN A 232 13.53 36.01 5.58
C GLN A 232 13.75 35.80 7.09
N ASP A 233 13.56 34.57 7.58
CA ASP A 233 13.75 34.26 8.99
C ASP A 233 15.21 34.30 9.42
N LYS A 234 15.45 34.83 10.63
CA LYS A 234 16.76 34.86 11.25
C LYS A 234 17.15 33.45 11.71
N THR A 235 17.97 32.78 10.91
CA THR A 235 18.63 31.52 11.26
C THR A 235 20.13 31.73 11.25
N THR A 236 20.86 31.09 12.17
CA THR A 236 22.33 31.21 12.20
C THR A 236 22.92 30.42 11.03
N PHE A 237 24.01 30.93 10.45
CA PHE A 237 24.73 30.26 9.36
C PHE A 237 25.13 28.83 9.74
N MET A 238 25.57 28.62 10.98
CA MET A 238 25.93 27.31 11.52
C MET A 238 24.78 26.30 11.45
N VAL A 239 23.55 26.71 11.76
CA VAL A 239 22.40 25.79 11.72
C VAL A 239 22.00 25.44 10.29
N LYS A 240 22.23 26.35 9.32
CA LYS A 240 22.04 26.02 7.90
C LYS A 240 22.98 24.90 7.45
N ILE A 241 24.27 24.98 7.83
CA ILE A 241 25.27 23.96 7.50
C ILE A 241 24.94 22.64 8.19
N LEU A 242 24.65 22.67 9.49
CA LEU A 242 24.31 21.46 10.25
C LEU A 242 23.05 20.79 9.70
N GLY A 243 22.02 21.58 9.37
CA GLY A 243 20.79 21.08 8.76
C GLY A 243 21.07 20.38 7.43
N VAL A 244 21.78 21.03 6.50
CA VAL A 244 22.13 20.42 5.21
C VAL A 244 22.98 19.16 5.40
N SER A 245 23.96 19.18 6.30
CA SER A 245 24.84 18.03 6.56
C SER A 245 24.08 16.84 7.14
N PHE A 246 23.17 17.08 8.09
CA PHE A 246 22.31 16.05 8.67
C PHE A 246 21.40 15.42 7.62
N LEU A 247 20.85 16.23 6.72
CA LEU A 247 19.99 15.76 5.64
C LEU A 247 20.76 14.90 4.62
N VAL A 248 21.96 15.33 4.22
CA VAL A 248 22.84 14.54 3.34
C VAL A 248 23.19 13.21 3.99
N PHE A 249 23.52 13.22 5.29
CA PHE A 249 23.77 11.99 6.05
C PHE A 249 22.56 11.05 6.02
N MET A 250 21.35 11.56 6.24
CA MET A 250 20.12 10.75 6.19
C MET A 250 19.88 10.12 4.82
N VAL A 251 20.12 10.84 3.72
CA VAL A 251 19.98 10.29 2.36
C VAL A 251 21.00 9.18 2.10
N ILE A 252 22.25 9.37 2.51
CA ILE A 252 23.30 8.33 2.37
C ILE A 252 22.96 7.12 3.22
N TYR A 253 22.49 7.34 4.46
CA TYR A 253 22.07 6.28 5.36
C TYR A 253 20.89 5.47 4.79
N ASN A 254 19.87 6.13 4.24
CA ASN A 254 18.73 5.48 3.58
C ASN A 254 19.18 4.52 2.46
N PHE A 255 20.09 5.02 1.61
CA PHE A 255 20.62 4.24 0.49
C PHE A 255 21.44 3.04 0.96
N LEU A 256 22.29 3.20 1.99
CA LEU A 256 23.05 2.09 2.57
C LEU A 256 22.15 1.07 3.29
N ALA A 257 21.14 1.54 4.01
CA ALA A 257 20.16 0.71 4.70
C ALA A 257 19.40 -0.18 3.72
N PHE A 258 19.06 0.33 2.54
CA PHE A 258 18.42 -0.44 1.47
C PHE A 258 19.24 -1.69 1.11
N PHE A 259 20.51 -1.52 0.71
CA PHE A 259 21.33 -2.65 0.30
C PHE A 259 21.55 -3.67 1.42
N ILE A 260 21.87 -3.20 2.63
CA ILE A 260 22.17 -4.08 3.76
C ILE A 260 20.95 -4.89 4.18
N LEU A 261 19.78 -4.25 4.24
CA LEU A 261 18.56 -4.91 4.72
C LEU A 261 17.92 -5.78 3.64
N GLU A 262 18.02 -5.41 2.35
CA GLU A 262 17.58 -6.28 1.26
C GLU A 262 18.42 -7.57 1.19
N GLU A 263 19.75 -7.46 1.36
CA GLU A 263 20.63 -8.63 1.41
C GLU A 263 20.33 -9.52 2.64
N ARG A 264 20.09 -8.90 3.80
CA ARG A 264 19.71 -9.63 5.02
C ARG A 264 18.36 -10.33 4.87
N GLU A 265 17.36 -9.66 4.31
CA GLU A 265 16.04 -10.22 4.06
C GLU A 265 16.11 -11.41 3.10
N ARG A 266 16.86 -11.26 1.99
CA ARG A 266 17.09 -12.34 1.04
C ARG A 266 17.78 -13.54 1.69
N SER A 267 18.78 -13.30 2.53
CA SER A 267 19.50 -14.35 3.25
C SER A 267 18.59 -15.06 4.26
N TYR A 268 17.76 -14.30 4.99
CA TYR A 268 16.77 -14.83 5.91
C TYR A 268 15.75 -15.72 5.19
N GLN A 269 15.21 -15.27 4.05
CA GLN A 269 14.26 -16.05 3.25
C GLN A 269 14.89 -17.35 2.71
N ILE A 270 16.15 -17.33 2.27
CA ILE A 270 16.86 -18.54 1.82
C ILE A 270 17.00 -19.54 2.96
N LEU A 271 17.45 -19.09 4.14
CA LEU A 271 17.61 -19.93 5.33
C LEU A 271 16.27 -20.50 5.79
N LYS A 272 15.24 -19.66 5.95
CA LYS A 272 13.91 -20.12 6.39
C LYS A 272 13.24 -21.05 5.38
N LYS A 273 13.47 -20.86 4.08
CA LYS A 273 12.98 -21.80 3.07
C LYS A 273 13.66 -23.16 3.20
N HIS A 274 14.96 -23.18 3.48
CA HIS A 274 15.71 -24.42 3.74
C HIS A 274 15.21 -25.10 5.02
N ASP A 275 15.03 -24.35 6.10
CA ASP A 275 14.47 -24.84 7.36
C ASP A 275 13.08 -25.46 7.15
N VAL A 276 12.18 -24.79 6.44
CA VAL A 276 10.85 -25.32 6.12
C VAL A 276 10.94 -26.59 5.27
N SER A 277 11.87 -26.69 4.31
CA SER A 277 12.03 -27.95 3.56
C SER A 277 12.48 -29.11 4.44
N LEU A 278 13.39 -28.87 5.40
CA LEU A 278 13.82 -29.90 6.36
C LEU A 278 12.69 -30.31 7.31
N ALA A 279 11.88 -29.36 7.76
CA ALA A 279 10.71 -29.65 8.60
C ALA A 279 9.65 -30.48 7.88
N ILE A 280 9.45 -30.24 6.57
CA ILE A 280 8.53 -31.03 5.74
C ILE A 280 9.06 -32.45 5.52
N GLU A 281 10.37 -32.62 5.44
CA GLU A 281 11.04 -33.92 5.28
C GLU A 281 11.12 -34.73 6.59
N ASP A 282 10.48 -34.26 7.68
CA ASP A 282 10.37 -34.91 8.99
C ASP A 282 11.69 -34.96 9.77
N ILE A 283 12.59 -34.00 9.53
CA ILE A 283 13.99 -34.08 10.01
C ILE A 283 14.24 -33.32 11.33
N GLN A 284 13.40 -32.38 11.78
CA GLN A 284 13.66 -31.68 13.06
C GLN A 284 12.49 -30.86 13.62
N ASP A 285 12.32 -30.91 14.94
CA ASP A 285 11.62 -29.86 15.69
C ASP A 285 12.46 -28.58 15.62
N LEU A 286 12.06 -27.66 14.75
CA LEU A 286 12.68 -26.35 14.66
C LEU A 286 12.13 -25.43 15.73
N GLU A 287 13.02 -24.92 16.58
CA GLU A 287 12.67 -24.03 17.70
C GLU A 287 11.90 -22.77 17.23
N ASP A 288 12.06 -22.33 15.99
CA ASP A 288 11.39 -21.14 15.43
C ASP A 288 10.10 -21.45 14.63
N LEU A 289 9.73 -22.72 14.44
CA LEU A 289 8.57 -23.09 13.61
C LEU A 289 7.30 -23.19 14.48
N SER A 290 6.40 -22.22 14.35
CA SER A 290 5.18 -22.17 15.17
C SER A 290 4.05 -23.05 14.63
N TYR A 291 3.92 -23.16 13.30
CA TYR A 291 2.87 -23.92 12.64
C TYR A 291 3.25 -24.33 11.23
N VAL A 292 2.61 -25.39 10.73
CA VAL A 292 2.66 -25.83 9.34
C VAL A 292 1.24 -25.97 8.83
N ILE A 293 0.92 -25.31 7.73
CA ILE A 293 -0.35 -25.53 7.03
C ILE A 293 -0.09 -26.52 5.90
N SER A 294 -0.76 -27.66 5.98
CA SER A 294 -0.73 -28.67 4.93
C SER A 294 -2.04 -28.61 4.15
N TYR A 295 -1.95 -28.52 2.83
CA TYR A 295 -3.11 -28.54 1.96
C TYR A 295 -3.25 -29.91 1.29
N ARG A 296 -4.34 -30.62 1.58
CA ARG A 296 -4.65 -31.88 0.88
C ARG A 296 -5.53 -31.57 -0.32
N SER A 297 -4.93 -31.59 -1.50
CA SER A 297 -5.62 -31.24 -2.74
C SER A 297 -6.82 -32.15 -3.05
N GLU A 298 -6.81 -33.41 -2.60
CA GLU A 298 -7.86 -34.40 -2.90
C GLU A 298 -9.17 -34.11 -2.17
N SER A 299 -9.08 -33.69 -0.91
CA SER A 299 -10.24 -33.36 -0.07
C SER A 299 -10.52 -31.87 0.01
N GLY A 300 -9.62 -31.02 -0.50
CA GLY A 300 -9.73 -29.58 -0.35
C GLY A 300 -9.44 -29.05 1.05
N ALA A 301 -9.07 -29.94 1.97
CA ALA A 301 -8.93 -29.60 3.38
C ALA A 301 -7.56 -28.98 3.65
N LEU A 302 -7.54 -27.82 4.31
CA LEU A 302 -6.37 -27.39 5.06
C LEU A 302 -6.32 -28.15 6.36
N LYS A 303 -5.16 -28.71 6.66
CA LYS A 303 -4.82 -29.20 7.98
C LYS A 303 -3.73 -28.31 8.55
N LEU A 304 -4.12 -27.54 9.58
CA LEU A 304 -3.18 -26.84 10.43
C LEU A 304 -2.54 -27.86 11.37
N ASN A 305 -1.23 -28.01 11.27
CA ASN A 305 -0.42 -28.67 12.28
C ASN A 305 0.26 -27.56 13.07
N THR A 306 -0.34 -27.19 14.19
CA THR A 306 0.27 -26.25 15.13
C THR A 306 1.38 -26.98 15.89
N ILE A 307 2.60 -26.43 15.88
CA ILE A 307 3.76 -27.00 16.57
C ILE A 307 3.91 -26.33 17.95
N LYS A 308 3.53 -25.06 18.09
CA LYS A 308 3.50 -24.33 19.37
C LYS A 308 2.08 -23.94 19.79
N GLU A 309 1.68 -24.31 21.01
CA GLU A 309 0.31 -24.12 21.54
C GLU A 309 -0.19 -22.66 21.53
N GLU A 310 0.72 -21.68 21.48
CA GLU A 310 0.40 -20.24 21.53
C GLU A 310 -0.09 -19.62 20.20
N PHE A 311 -0.19 -20.40 19.11
CA PHE A 311 -0.59 -19.85 17.81
C PHE A 311 -2.12 -19.63 17.71
N GLU A 312 -2.54 -18.37 17.55
CA GLU A 312 -3.95 -18.00 17.36
C GLU A 312 -4.50 -18.55 16.03
N ARG A 313 -5.55 -19.40 16.13
CA ARG A 313 -6.17 -20.05 14.95
C ARG A 313 -6.82 -19.10 13.95
N GLU A 314 -7.06 -17.85 14.32
CA GLU A 314 -7.74 -16.84 13.49
C GLU A 314 -6.97 -16.57 12.17
N PHE A 315 -5.67 -16.86 12.11
CA PHE A 315 -4.84 -16.74 10.90
C PHE A 315 -5.13 -17.76 9.80
N VAL A 316 -5.76 -18.90 10.11
CA VAL A 316 -5.77 -20.10 9.24
C VAL A 316 -7.10 -20.31 8.52
N ASP A 317 -8.17 -19.70 9.02
CA ASP A 317 -9.49 -19.74 8.37
C ASP A 317 -9.60 -18.77 7.18
N ASN A 318 -8.47 -18.20 6.72
CA ASN A 318 -8.48 -17.33 5.56
C ASN A 318 -8.69 -18.14 4.27
N ILE A 319 -9.89 -18.02 3.71
CA ILE A 319 -10.28 -18.49 2.37
C ILE A 319 -9.26 -18.08 1.29
N ASP A 320 -8.59 -16.92 1.44
CA ASP A 320 -7.57 -16.46 0.51
C ASP A 320 -6.31 -17.34 0.53
N LEU A 321 -5.95 -17.89 1.69
CA LEU A 321 -4.83 -18.83 1.83
C LEU A 321 -5.15 -20.14 1.09
N GLN A 322 -6.36 -20.68 1.28
CA GLN A 322 -6.85 -21.89 0.58
C GLN A 322 -6.77 -21.72 -0.94
N LYS A 323 -7.30 -20.60 -1.43
CA LYS A 323 -7.29 -20.24 -2.85
C LYS A 323 -5.87 -20.09 -3.39
N ALA A 324 -4.96 -19.44 -2.65
CA ALA A 324 -3.58 -19.26 -3.06
C ALA A 324 -2.80 -20.59 -3.15
N TYR A 325 -2.93 -21.47 -2.15
CA TYR A 325 -2.31 -22.80 -2.17
C TYR A 325 -2.81 -23.64 -3.33
N TYR A 326 -4.12 -23.61 -3.56
CA TYR A 326 -4.73 -24.36 -4.66
C TYR A 326 -4.28 -23.85 -6.04
N LEU A 327 -4.23 -22.52 -6.23
CA LEU A 327 -3.76 -21.92 -7.48
C LEU A 327 -2.30 -22.30 -7.77
N ASN A 328 -1.45 -22.29 -6.74
CA ASN A 328 -0.05 -22.66 -6.87
C ASN A 328 0.11 -24.16 -7.19
N PHE A 329 -0.70 -25.02 -6.55
CA PHE A 329 -0.75 -26.45 -6.87
C PHE A 329 -1.16 -26.71 -8.33
N LEU A 330 -2.24 -26.06 -8.79
CA LEU A 330 -2.70 -26.13 -10.18
C LEU A 330 -1.59 -25.71 -11.14
N PHE A 331 -0.91 -24.61 -10.85
CA PHE A 331 0.17 -24.09 -11.67
C PHE A 331 1.35 -25.05 -11.77
N GLN A 332 1.79 -25.65 -10.65
CA GLN A 332 2.86 -26.64 -10.67
C GLN A 332 2.47 -27.87 -11.49
N LYS A 333 1.23 -28.36 -11.33
CA LYS A 333 0.76 -29.51 -12.10
C LYS A 333 0.70 -29.20 -13.59
N VAL A 334 0.22 -28.03 -13.99
CA VAL A 334 0.20 -27.60 -15.41
C VAL A 334 1.61 -27.54 -15.99
N LYS A 335 2.60 -27.05 -15.23
CA LYS A 335 4.01 -26.99 -15.66
C LYS A 335 4.60 -28.38 -15.97
N GLU A 336 4.12 -29.43 -15.32
CA GLU A 336 4.59 -30.80 -15.50
C GLU A 336 3.95 -31.51 -16.71
N GLN A 337 2.90 -30.94 -17.30
CA GLN A 337 2.13 -31.61 -18.35
C GLN A 337 2.53 -31.15 -19.74
N LYS A 338 2.69 -32.12 -20.65
CA LYS A 338 2.91 -31.86 -22.08
C LYS A 338 1.62 -31.55 -22.83
N ASP A 339 0.50 -32.06 -22.34
CA ASP A 339 -0.84 -31.89 -22.92
C ASP A 339 -1.76 -31.31 -21.85
N ILE A 340 -1.77 -29.98 -21.79
CA ILE A 340 -2.43 -29.20 -20.76
C ILE A 340 -3.95 -29.23 -20.96
N GLU A 341 -4.43 -29.36 -22.20
CA GLU A 341 -5.87 -29.39 -22.50
C GLU A 341 -6.50 -30.70 -22.02
N ASN A 342 -5.85 -31.84 -22.26
CA ASN A 342 -6.28 -33.13 -21.72
C ASN A 342 -6.13 -33.20 -20.19
N PHE A 343 -5.04 -32.65 -19.64
CA PHE A 343 -4.88 -32.54 -18.18
C PHE A 343 -6.02 -31.74 -17.56
N TRP A 344 -6.34 -30.56 -18.10
CA TRP A 344 -7.41 -29.70 -17.57
C TRP A 344 -8.78 -30.36 -17.65
N ASN A 345 -9.11 -30.98 -18.78
CA ASN A 345 -10.37 -31.67 -18.96
C ASN A 345 -10.51 -32.86 -17.99
N ALA A 346 -9.45 -33.65 -17.81
CA ALA A 346 -9.44 -34.74 -16.83
C ALA A 346 -9.49 -34.22 -15.38
N PHE A 347 -8.79 -33.12 -15.07
CA PHE A 347 -8.65 -32.58 -13.73
C PHE A 347 -9.91 -31.87 -13.21
N ILE A 348 -10.56 -31.05 -14.05
CA ILE A 348 -11.83 -30.34 -13.71
C ILE A 348 -13.00 -31.34 -13.55
N LEU A 349 -12.98 -32.43 -14.30
CA LEU A 349 -14.04 -33.45 -14.26
C LEU A 349 -13.89 -34.44 -13.11
N SER A 350 -12.69 -34.62 -12.53
CA SER A 350 -12.40 -35.69 -11.56
C SER A 350 -12.41 -35.27 -10.08
N ARG A 351 -12.53 -33.97 -9.75
CA ARG A 351 -12.38 -33.49 -8.35
C ARG A 351 -13.68 -32.91 -7.75
N PRO A 352 -13.84 -32.96 -6.40
CA PRO A 352 -15.12 -32.70 -5.71
C PRO A 352 -15.53 -31.21 -5.66
N PHE A 353 -14.73 -30.29 -6.20
CA PHE A 353 -14.99 -28.85 -6.17
C PHE A 353 -15.96 -28.38 -7.27
N LYS A 354 -17.15 -28.99 -7.34
CA LYS A 354 -18.24 -28.51 -8.21
C LYS A 354 -18.64 -27.05 -7.91
N GLN A 355 -18.49 -26.60 -6.67
CA GLN A 355 -18.84 -25.24 -6.23
C GLN A 355 -17.82 -24.16 -6.62
N GLU A 356 -16.56 -24.51 -6.95
CA GLU A 356 -15.50 -23.53 -7.24
C GLU A 356 -15.10 -23.44 -8.72
N ARG A 357 -15.82 -24.13 -9.61
CA ARG A 357 -15.56 -24.10 -11.08
C ARG A 357 -15.49 -22.67 -11.64
N SER A 358 -16.25 -21.76 -11.05
CA SER A 358 -16.31 -20.33 -11.38
C SER A 358 -15.02 -19.57 -11.10
N PHE A 359 -14.25 -19.99 -10.10
CA PHE A 359 -12.96 -19.39 -9.75
C PHE A 359 -11.81 -19.93 -10.63
N ILE A 360 -11.92 -21.18 -11.07
CA ILE A 360 -10.85 -21.92 -11.77
C ILE A 360 -10.90 -21.70 -13.29
N GLN A 361 -12.09 -21.54 -13.86
CA GLN A 361 -12.29 -21.42 -15.30
C GLN A 361 -11.69 -20.15 -15.95
N PRO A 362 -11.63 -18.97 -15.29
CA PRO A 362 -10.88 -17.82 -15.80
C PRO A 362 -9.38 -18.11 -15.94
N PHE A 363 -8.83 -18.90 -15.01
CA PHE A 363 -7.42 -19.29 -14.97
C PHE A 363 -7.09 -20.25 -16.13
N HIS A 364 -7.96 -21.22 -16.39
CA HIS A 364 -7.83 -22.17 -17.49
C HIS A 364 -7.74 -21.51 -18.87
N GLU A 365 -8.65 -20.60 -19.20
CA GLU A 365 -8.65 -19.96 -20.53
C GLU A 365 -7.50 -18.96 -20.74
N LEU A 366 -7.03 -18.32 -19.66
CA LEU A 366 -5.88 -17.42 -19.72
C LEU A 366 -4.57 -18.19 -19.90
N LEU A 367 -4.44 -19.36 -19.26
CA LEU A 367 -3.39 -20.34 -19.51
C LEU A 367 -3.40 -20.82 -20.97
N LEU A 368 -4.56 -21.22 -21.49
CA LEU A 368 -4.70 -21.64 -22.90
C LEU A 368 -4.37 -20.52 -23.89
N ARG A 369 -4.73 -19.27 -23.59
CA ARG A 369 -4.46 -18.11 -24.45
C ARG A 369 -2.97 -17.82 -24.58
N GLN A 370 -2.20 -18.00 -23.51
CA GLN A 370 -0.76 -17.74 -23.52
C GLN A 370 0.10 -18.96 -23.84
N LEU A 371 -0.44 -20.19 -23.78
CA LEU A 371 0.21 -21.39 -24.31
C LEU A 371 0.42 -21.34 -25.84
N ASN A 372 -0.32 -20.48 -26.53
CA ASN A 372 -0.07 -20.15 -27.95
C ASN A 372 1.09 -19.16 -28.15
N GLU A 373 1.64 -18.59 -27.08
CA GLU A 373 2.83 -17.73 -27.08
C GLU A 373 3.97 -18.41 -26.30
N ASP A 374 5.21 -18.21 -26.74
CA ASP A 374 6.37 -19.03 -26.36
C ASP A 374 6.58 -19.18 -24.83
N PHE A 375 6.79 -20.40 -24.35
CA PHE A 375 6.85 -20.77 -22.93
C PHE A 375 8.24 -20.50 -22.29
N SER A 376 8.70 -19.26 -22.34
CA SER A 376 9.91 -18.85 -21.61
C SER A 376 9.64 -18.67 -20.11
N SER A 377 10.63 -18.94 -19.24
CA SER A 377 10.52 -18.73 -17.79
C SER A 377 10.16 -17.28 -17.40
N GLU A 378 10.42 -16.33 -18.29
CA GLU A 378 10.12 -14.91 -18.12
C GLU A 378 8.65 -14.60 -18.44
N ASN A 379 8.12 -15.18 -19.53
CA ASN A 379 6.70 -15.12 -19.85
C ASN A 379 5.85 -15.76 -18.75
N VAL A 380 6.33 -16.86 -18.17
CA VAL A 380 5.67 -17.57 -17.06
C VAL A 380 5.56 -16.70 -15.78
N LYS A 381 6.59 -15.91 -15.44
CA LYS A 381 6.52 -14.96 -14.31
C LYS A 381 5.56 -13.81 -14.60
N LYS A 382 5.58 -13.29 -15.84
CA LYS A 382 4.68 -12.23 -16.29
C LYS A 382 3.21 -12.69 -16.26
N VAL A 383 2.94 -13.93 -16.65
CA VAL A 383 1.63 -14.59 -16.56
C VAL A 383 1.15 -14.68 -15.13
N ASN A 384 1.97 -15.19 -14.22
CA ASN A 384 1.58 -15.32 -12.83
C ASN A 384 1.23 -13.95 -12.22
N PHE A 385 2.03 -12.92 -12.54
CA PHE A 385 1.76 -11.56 -12.13
C PHE A 385 0.48 -10.99 -12.77
N GLU A 386 0.26 -11.18 -14.07
CA GLU A 386 -0.96 -10.70 -14.75
C GLU A 386 -2.23 -11.41 -14.24
N ILE A 387 -2.15 -12.71 -13.98
CA ILE A 387 -3.25 -13.52 -13.43
C ILE A 387 -3.53 -13.13 -11.98
N GLN A 388 -2.51 -13.06 -11.13
CA GLN A 388 -2.66 -12.61 -9.76
C GLN A 388 -3.26 -11.20 -9.75
N ASN A 389 -2.80 -10.28 -10.60
CA ASN A 389 -3.37 -8.96 -10.69
C ASN A 389 -4.81 -8.95 -11.20
N LEU A 390 -5.18 -9.78 -12.18
CA LEU A 390 -6.56 -9.88 -12.68
C LEU A 390 -7.50 -10.49 -11.65
N LEU A 391 -7.07 -11.57 -11.00
CA LEU A 391 -7.83 -12.24 -9.94
C LEU A 391 -7.96 -11.34 -8.72
N MET A 392 -6.86 -10.74 -8.25
CA MET A 392 -6.88 -9.80 -7.12
C MET A 392 -7.68 -8.55 -7.44
N LYS A 393 -7.57 -7.99 -8.65
CA LYS A 393 -8.39 -6.84 -9.06
C LYS A 393 -9.87 -7.19 -9.10
N ASN A 394 -10.24 -8.31 -9.72
CA ASN A 394 -11.64 -8.70 -9.82
C ASN A 394 -12.20 -9.15 -8.47
N TYR A 395 -11.44 -9.92 -7.70
CA TYR A 395 -11.77 -10.34 -6.33
C TYR A 395 -11.93 -9.15 -5.41
N SER A 396 -10.94 -8.25 -5.35
CA SER A 396 -11.03 -6.99 -4.62
C SER A 396 -12.25 -6.19 -5.06
N SER A 397 -12.51 -6.09 -6.36
CA SER A 397 -13.69 -5.35 -6.83
C SER A 397 -15.02 -6.02 -6.45
N MET A 398 -15.09 -7.36 -6.39
CA MET A 398 -16.26 -8.14 -6.01
C MET A 398 -16.47 -8.18 -4.48
N SER A 399 -15.43 -8.42 -3.70
CA SER A 399 -15.48 -8.47 -2.24
C SER A 399 -15.96 -7.14 -1.64
N GLN A 400 -15.70 -6.04 -2.35
CA GLN A 400 -16.10 -4.69 -1.96
C GLN A 400 -17.57 -4.36 -2.26
N VAL A 401 -18.27 -5.17 -3.06
CA VAL A 401 -19.66 -4.88 -3.40
C VAL A 401 -20.58 -5.36 -2.27
N PRO A 402 -21.49 -4.52 -1.75
CA PRO A 402 -22.47 -4.96 -0.77
C PRO A 402 -23.29 -6.13 -1.31
N ALA A 403 -23.51 -7.16 -0.49
CA ALA A 403 -24.22 -8.37 -0.90
C ALA A 403 -25.58 -8.10 -1.58
N ALA A 404 -26.34 -7.15 -1.05
CA ALA A 404 -27.61 -6.70 -1.63
C ALA A 404 -27.51 -6.15 -3.07
N LYS A 405 -26.32 -5.72 -3.51
CA LYS A 405 -26.05 -5.18 -4.85
C LYS A 405 -25.16 -6.11 -5.68
N PHE A 406 -24.74 -7.26 -5.15
CA PHE A 406 -23.74 -8.14 -5.74
C PHE A 406 -24.20 -8.71 -7.09
N LYS A 407 -25.42 -9.23 -7.16
CA LYS A 407 -26.02 -9.77 -8.40
C LYS A 407 -26.02 -8.73 -9.54
N LYS A 408 -26.50 -7.51 -9.26
CA LYS A 408 -26.51 -6.40 -10.24
C LYS A 408 -25.11 -5.96 -10.66
N TYR A 409 -24.14 -6.01 -9.74
CA TYR A 409 -22.75 -5.73 -10.06
C TYR A 409 -22.16 -6.79 -10.99
N ILE A 410 -22.42 -8.07 -10.70
CA ILE A 410 -22.01 -9.18 -11.54
C ILE A 410 -22.62 -9.06 -12.95
N GLU A 411 -23.91 -8.77 -13.06
CA GLU A 411 -24.58 -8.51 -14.35
C GLU A 411 -23.89 -7.40 -15.15
N LYS A 412 -23.57 -6.27 -14.50
CA LYS A 412 -22.83 -5.17 -15.14
C LYS A 412 -21.41 -5.56 -15.54
N LEU A 413 -20.75 -6.43 -14.77
CA LEU A 413 -19.41 -6.95 -15.08
C LEU A 413 -19.45 -7.91 -16.27
N LEU A 414 -20.56 -8.63 -16.47
CA LEU A 414 -20.81 -9.45 -17.66
C LEU A 414 -21.02 -8.62 -18.94
N GLU A 415 -21.43 -7.36 -18.83
CA GLU A 415 -21.58 -6.46 -19.98
C GLU A 415 -20.23 -5.89 -20.50
N ASP A 416 -19.13 -6.07 -19.76
CA ASP A 416 -17.88 -5.30 -19.93
C ASP A 416 -17.17 -5.39 -21.30
N LYS A 417 -17.38 -6.29 -22.25
CA LYS A 417 -16.63 -6.36 -23.56
C LYS A 417 -15.08 -6.36 -23.55
N ASN A 418 -14.35 -6.01 -22.48
CA ASN A 418 -12.89 -6.02 -22.45
C ASN A 418 -12.40 -7.45 -22.76
N PRO A 419 -11.53 -7.63 -23.77
CA PRO A 419 -11.06 -8.96 -24.16
C PRO A 419 -10.16 -9.62 -23.11
N LYS A 420 -9.62 -8.87 -22.13
CA LYS A 420 -8.86 -9.42 -21.01
C LYS A 420 -9.75 -10.01 -19.91
N SER A 421 -11.01 -9.58 -19.80
CA SER A 421 -11.98 -10.09 -18.81
C SER A 421 -12.92 -11.15 -19.37
N ALA A 422 -12.80 -11.52 -20.66
CA ALA A 422 -13.71 -12.44 -21.34
C ALA A 422 -13.82 -13.81 -20.64
N SER A 423 -12.69 -14.37 -20.22
CA SER A 423 -12.64 -15.66 -19.53
C SER A 423 -13.23 -15.61 -18.12
N PHE A 424 -12.98 -14.51 -17.42
CA PHE A 424 -13.57 -14.25 -16.12
C PHE A 424 -15.10 -14.14 -16.21
N ARG A 425 -15.61 -13.42 -17.21
CA ARG A 425 -17.06 -13.34 -17.49
C ARG A 425 -17.67 -14.71 -17.79
N LYS A 426 -17.02 -15.52 -18.62
CA LYS A 426 -17.54 -16.84 -19.01
C LYS A 426 -17.67 -17.76 -17.79
N ALA A 427 -16.70 -17.72 -16.88
CA ALA A 427 -16.74 -18.49 -15.65
C ALA A 427 -17.87 -18.06 -14.71
N ILE A 428 -18.10 -16.74 -14.57
CA ILE A 428 -19.25 -16.20 -13.85
C ILE A 428 -20.57 -16.66 -14.49
N ILE A 429 -20.69 -16.61 -15.82
CA ILE A 429 -21.90 -17.04 -16.52
C ILE A 429 -22.18 -18.52 -16.24
N ILE A 430 -21.15 -19.37 -16.25
CA ILE A 430 -21.28 -20.79 -15.95
C ILE A 430 -21.72 -20.98 -14.49
N PHE A 431 -21.10 -20.26 -13.55
CA PHE A 431 -21.49 -20.29 -12.14
C PHE A 431 -22.96 -19.94 -11.91
N LEU A 432 -23.40 -18.82 -12.49
CA LEU A 432 -24.77 -18.32 -12.34
C LEU A 432 -25.80 -19.25 -12.99
N LYS A 433 -25.43 -19.92 -14.09
CA LYS A 433 -26.28 -20.96 -14.71
C LYS A 433 -26.44 -22.17 -13.80
N ASP A 434 -25.39 -22.56 -13.09
CA ASP A 434 -25.42 -23.70 -12.16
C ASP A 434 -26.09 -23.33 -10.82
N HIS A 435 -26.27 -22.03 -10.52
CA HIS A 435 -26.72 -21.52 -9.22
C HIS A 435 -27.80 -20.42 -9.35
N VAL A 436 -28.82 -20.64 -10.18
CA VAL A 436 -29.86 -19.66 -10.56
C VAL A 436 -30.61 -19.03 -9.36
N GLY A 437 -30.63 -19.71 -8.21
CA GLY A 437 -31.32 -19.26 -7.00
C GLY A 437 -30.46 -18.56 -5.94
N LEU A 438 -29.14 -18.41 -6.15
CA LEU A 438 -28.27 -17.76 -5.16
C LEU A 438 -28.40 -16.23 -5.25
N GLU A 439 -28.59 -15.58 -4.10
CA GLU A 439 -28.64 -14.13 -3.95
C GLU A 439 -27.90 -13.68 -2.68
N GLY A 440 -27.64 -12.37 -2.59
CA GLY A 440 -27.12 -11.74 -1.38
C GLY A 440 -25.73 -12.27 -0.98
N ASP A 441 -25.56 -12.53 0.31
CA ASP A 441 -24.28 -12.95 0.90
C ASP A 441 -23.85 -14.34 0.41
N ILE A 442 -24.82 -15.21 0.08
CA ILE A 442 -24.56 -16.59 -0.37
C ILE A 442 -24.00 -16.61 -1.80
N LEU A 443 -24.43 -15.68 -2.65
CA LEU A 443 -23.86 -15.53 -4.00
C LEU A 443 -22.48 -14.88 -3.97
N LYS A 444 -22.22 -14.07 -2.94
CA LYS A 444 -20.98 -13.31 -2.77
C LYS A 444 -19.85 -14.15 -2.17
N THR A 445 -20.20 -15.08 -1.29
CA THR A 445 -19.27 -16.04 -0.65
C THR A 445 -18.92 -17.14 -1.64
#